data_AF-A0A3G7UC98-F1
#
_entry.id   AF-A0A3G7UC98-F1
#
_cell.length_a   1.000
_cell.length_b   1.000
_cell.length_c   1.000
_cell.angle_alpha   90.00
_cell.angle_beta   90.00
_cell.angle_gamma   90.00
#
_symmetry.space_group_name_H-M   'P 1'
#
loop_
_entity.id
_entity.type
_entity.pdbx_description
1 polymer ?
#
loop_
_entity_poly.entity_id
_entity_poly.type
_entity_poly.pdbx_seq_one_letter_code
_entity_poly.pdbx_strand_id
1 'polypeptide(L)' 'MMVVRDHEGHTADFKLENWMLSMCEPLLSLIDREAVLCSDGAAVYASFARNQGITHRSVPSFSSLFE' A
#
# COMPACT_ATOMS: atom_id res chain seq x y z
N MET A 1 -8.56 0.43 9.61
CA MET A 1 -7.22 0.56 9.01
C MET A 1 -6.83 -0.81 8.49
N MET A 2 -7.00 -1.07 7.18
CA MET A 2 -6.54 -2.29 6.53
C MET A 2 -5.18 -1.95 5.90
N VAL A 3 -4.13 -2.71 6.22
CA VAL A 3 -2.78 -2.44 5.72
C VAL A 3 -2.51 -3.22 4.42
N VAL A 4 -2.97 -4.47 4.34
CA VAL A 4 -2.90 -5.34 3.14
C VAL A 4 -4.11 -6.30 3.12
N ARG A 5 -4.64 -6.60 1.93
CA ARG A 5 -5.58 -7.72 1.67
C ARG A 5 -5.10 -8.50 0.45
N ASP A 6 -4.98 -9.82 0.56
CA ASP A 6 -4.65 -10.67 -0.58
C ASP A 6 -5.89 -11.08 -1.40
N HIS A 7 -5.68 -11.86 -2.48
CA HIS A 7 -6.76 -12.32 -3.35
C HIS A 7 -7.68 -13.38 -2.70
N GLU A 8 -7.21 -14.07 -1.67
CA GLU A 8 -7.97 -15.04 -0.89
C GLU A 8 -8.79 -14.35 0.23
N GLY A 9 -8.53 -13.06 0.45
CA GLY A 9 -9.23 -12.23 1.40
C GLY A 9 -8.56 -12.16 2.78
N HIS A 10 -7.36 -12.71 2.94
CA HIS A 10 -6.60 -12.55 4.19
C HIS A 10 -6.21 -11.09 4.36
N THR A 11 -6.40 -10.57 5.58
CA THR A 11 -6.08 -9.20 5.93
C THR A 11 -5.01 -9.14 7.00
N ALA A 12 -4.07 -8.21 6.86
CA ALA A 12 -3.14 -7.83 7.91
C ALA A 12 -3.47 -6.42 8.42
N ASP A 13 -3.59 -6.27 9.73
CA ASP A 13 -3.89 -5.01 10.43
C ASP A 13 -2.74 -4.53 11.35
N PHE A 14 -1.63 -5.26 11.41
CA PHE A 14 -0.46 -4.87 12.20
C PHE A 14 0.44 -3.87 11.45
N LYS A 15 1.02 -2.95 12.21
CA LYS A 15 2.03 -2.01 11.72
C LYS A 15 3.39 -2.72 11.70
N LEU A 16 4.11 -2.63 10.59
CA LEU A 16 5.49 -3.12 10.52
C LEU A 16 6.39 -2.26 11.42
N GLU A 17 7.13 -2.91 12.30
CA GLU A 17 8.19 -2.27 13.09
C GLU A 17 9.42 -2.02 12.21
N ASN A 18 10.21 -1.00 12.54
CA ASN A 18 11.36 -0.59 11.71
C ASN A 18 12.38 -1.72 11.48
N TRP A 19 12.56 -2.61 12.46
CA TRP A 19 13.46 -3.76 12.35
C TRP A 19 12.95 -4.85 11.39
N MET A 20 11.66 -4.85 11.05
CA MET A 20 11.03 -5.81 10.13
C MET A 20 11.08 -5.34 8.67
N LEU A 21 11.41 -4.06 8.41
CA LEU A 21 11.41 -3.49 7.07
C LEU A 21 12.39 -4.19 6.12
N SER A 22 13.55 -4.61 6.62
CA SER A 22 14.53 -5.37 5.85
C SER A 22 14.02 -6.75 5.43
N MET A 23 13.13 -7.38 6.22
CA MET A 23 12.50 -8.65 5.86
C MET A 23 11.48 -8.50 4.73
N CYS A 24 10.97 -7.29 4.51
CA CYS A 24 9.99 -7.00 3.46
C CYS A 24 10.63 -6.61 2.11
N GLU A 25 11.94 -6.30 2.06
CA GLU A 25 12.62 -5.96 0.80
C GLU A 25 12.44 -7.01 -0.30
N PRO A 26 12.58 -8.32 -0.05
CA PRO A 26 12.35 -9.34 -1.07
C PRO A 26 10.94 -9.33 -1.63
N LEU A 27 9.95 -8.92 -0.84
CA LEU A 27 8.55 -8.85 -1.24
C LEU A 27 8.29 -7.74 -2.27
N LEU A 28 9.15 -6.71 -2.34
CA LEU A 28 9.05 -5.66 -3.36
C LEU A 28 9.17 -6.24 -4.77
N SER A 29 9.96 -7.32 -4.94
CA SER A 29 10.10 -8.01 -6.23
C SER A 29 8.85 -8.79 -6.66
N LEU A 30 7.94 -9.07 -5.72
CA LEU A 30 6.69 -9.78 -5.98
C LEU A 30 5.57 -8.81 -6.38
N ILE A 31 5.81 -7.50 -6.33
CA ILE A 31 4.84 -6.51 -6.76
C ILE A 31 4.78 -6.55 -8.29
N ASP A 32 3.62 -6.95 -8.82
CA ASP A 32 3.35 -6.90 -10.25
C ASP A 32 3.45 -5.45 -10.76
N ARG A 33 4.02 -5.25 -11.96
CA ARG A 33 4.14 -3.92 -12.56
C ARG A 33 2.78 -3.27 -12.84
N GLU A 34 1.76 -4.07 -13.04
CA GLU A 34 0.38 -3.62 -13.25
C GLU A 34 -0.36 -3.36 -11.93
N ALA A 35 0.29 -3.55 -10.77
CA ALA A 35 -0.30 -3.26 -9.49
C ALA A 35 -0.65 -1.76 -9.35
N VAL A 36 -1.72 -1.52 -8.60
CA VAL A 36 -2.20 -0.17 -8.28
C VAL A 36 -2.16 0.01 -6.77
N LEU A 37 -1.34 0.94 -6.29
CA LEU A 37 -1.36 1.39 -4.90
C LEU A 37 -2.52 2.36 -4.71
N CYS A 38 -3.46 2.02 -3.82
CA CYS A 38 -4.58 2.89 -3.43
C CYS A 38 -4.32 3.45 -2.02
N SER A 39 -4.20 4.77 -1.86
CA SER A 39 -3.96 5.40 -0.55
C SER A 39 -4.60 6.79 -0.42
N ASP A 40 -4.46 7.43 0.75
CA ASP A 40 -4.96 8.79 1.02
C ASP A 40 -4.35 9.91 0.15
N GLY A 41 -3.39 9.59 -0.71
CA GLY A 41 -2.73 10.56 -1.59
C GLY A 41 -1.50 11.25 -1.00
N ALA A 42 -1.03 10.87 0.19
CA ALA A 42 0.18 11.46 0.75
C ALA A 42 1.42 11.26 -0.16
N ALA A 43 2.31 12.27 -0.20
CA ALA A 43 3.46 12.31 -1.13
C ALA A 43 4.43 11.13 -0.96
N VAL A 44 4.48 10.53 0.23
CA VAL A 44 5.25 9.31 0.52
C VAL A 44 4.78 8.13 -0.35
N TYR A 45 3.48 7.97 -0.56
CA TYR A 45 2.92 6.88 -1.36
C TYR A 45 3.14 7.10 -2.86
N ALA A 46 3.02 8.34 -3.33
CA ALA A 46 3.35 8.68 -4.72
C ALA A 46 4.83 8.42 -5.03
N SER A 47 5.73 8.77 -4.09
CA SER A 47 7.16 8.51 -4.22
C SER A 47 7.48 7.02 -4.21
N PHE A 48 6.85 6.26 -3.32
CA PHE A 48 6.97 4.81 -3.28
C PHE A 48 6.52 4.16 -4.60
N ALA A 49 5.32 4.49 -5.08
CA ALA A 49 4.78 3.92 -6.32
C ALA A 49 5.68 4.20 -7.52
N ARG A 50 6.20 5.43 -7.62
CA ARG A 50 7.18 5.80 -8.64
C ARG A 50 8.47 4.98 -8.54
N ASN A 51 8.99 4.77 -7.34
CA ASN A 51 10.21 3.99 -7.12
C ASN A 51 10.02 2.50 -7.45
N GLN A 52 8.82 1.96 -7.24
CA GLN A 52 8.49 0.57 -7.57
C GLN A 52 7.97 0.39 -9.01
N GLY A 53 7.74 1.47 -9.75
CA GLY A 53 7.24 1.41 -11.14
C GLY A 53 5.78 0.98 -11.25
N ILE A 54 4.97 1.24 -10.23
CA ILE A 54 3.54 0.89 -10.17
C ILE A 54 2.65 2.14 -10.20
N THR A 55 1.36 1.95 -10.50
CA THR A 55 0.39 3.06 -10.53
C THR A 55 -0.02 3.47 -9.12
N HIS A 56 -0.11 4.78 -8.85
CA HIS A 56 -0.71 5.30 -7.61
C HIS A 56 -2.07 5.92 -7.90
N ARG A 57 -3.08 5.53 -7.10
CA ARG A 57 -4.41 6.12 -7.11
C ARG A 57 -4.74 6.64 -5.72
N SER A 58 -4.96 7.94 -5.61
CA SER A 58 -5.53 8.48 -4.37
C SER A 58 -6.99 8.02 -4.26
N VAL A 59 -7.35 7.43 -3.13
CA VAL A 59 -8.72 7.07 -2.77
C VAL A 59 -9.18 8.00 -1.65
N PRO A 60 -10.27 8.77 -1.86
CA PRO A 60 -10.83 9.55 -0.78
C PRO A 60 -11.25 8.61 0.35
N SER A 61 -10.87 8.96 1.59
CA SER A 61 -11.32 8.19 2.75
C SER A 61 -12.85 8.28 2.83
N PHE A 62 -13.51 7.13 2.99
CA PHE A 62 -14.97 7.02 3.10
C PHE A 62 -15.59 7.87 4.23
N SER A 63 -14.79 8.47 5.11
CA SER A 63 -15.22 9.44 6.11
C SER A 63 -15.80 10.73 5.53
N SER A 64 -15.53 11.08 4.26
CA SER A 64 -16.07 12.30 3.63
C SER A 64 -17.40 12.11 2.88
N LEU A 65 -18.02 10.92 2.96
CA LEU A 65 -19.32 10.64 2.34
C LEU A 65 -20.50 10.70 3.33
N PHE A 66 -20.24 11.07 4.59
CA PHE A 66 -21.24 11.20 5.66
C PHE A 66 -21.24 12.58 6.35
N GLU A 67 -20.71 13.62 5.70
CA GLU A 67 -20.96 15.03 6.06
C GLU A 67 -21.90 15.70 5.06
#